data_AF-A0A8V0XPV0-F1
#
_entry.id   AF-A0A8V0XPV0-F1
#
_cell.length_a   1.000
_cell.length_b   1.000
_cell.length_c   1.000
_cell.angle_alpha   90.00
_cell.angle_beta   90.00
_cell.angle_gamma   90.00
#
_symmetry.space_group_name_H-M   'P 1'
#
loop_
_entity.id
_entity.type
_entity.pdbx_description
1 polymer ?
#
loop_
_entity_poly.entity_id
_entity_poly.type
_entity_poly.pdbx_seq_one_letter_code
_entity_poly.pdbx_strand_id
1 'polypeptide(L)'
;MDTRTSFITTMQESQHLSPEKGQGLANGDGEQFDSDEGSSIEDADFNWDEFLEETGASAAPHTSFKHVEISLQSSFQPGMKLEVANKSNPDTYWVATIITTCGQLLLLRYCGYGDDRRADFWCDVMTADLHPVGWCTQNSKVLMPPDAIKEKYVDWTEFLIHDLTGARTAPANLLEGTSTSRLVSRE
;
A
#
# COMPACT_ATOMS: atom_id res chain seq x y z
N MET A 1 -5.10 -46.56 11.51
CA MET A 1 -6.14 -46.03 10.61
C MET A 1 -6.52 -44.63 11.08
N ASP A 2 -5.92 -43.52 10.68
CA ASP A 2 -4.60 -43.21 10.16
C ASP A 2 -4.34 -41.74 10.51
N THR A 3 -3.06 -41.46 10.73
CA THR A 3 -2.45 -40.18 11.06
C THR A 3 -2.61 -39.18 9.91
N ARG A 4 -2.80 -37.88 10.21
CA ARG A 4 -2.09 -36.81 9.49
C ARG A 4 -2.10 -35.47 10.24
N THR A 5 -0.96 -35.26 10.89
CA THR A 5 -0.40 -33.99 11.34
C THR A 5 -0.18 -33.06 10.15
N SER A 6 -0.58 -31.79 10.26
CA SER A 6 -0.20 -30.72 9.33
C SER A 6 0.87 -29.84 9.97
N PHE A 7 2.00 -29.73 9.27
CA PHE A 7 3.18 -28.97 9.66
C PHE A 7 3.03 -27.49 9.24
N ILE A 8 3.27 -26.59 10.18
CA ILE A 8 3.55 -25.17 9.90
C ILE A 8 5.07 -25.06 9.73
N THR A 9 5.53 -24.63 8.55
CA THR A 9 6.93 -24.26 8.32
C THR A 9 7.09 -22.76 8.56
N THR A 10 7.93 -22.43 9.54
CA THR A 10 8.46 -21.10 9.81
C THR A 10 9.70 -20.89 8.95
N MET A 11 9.77 -19.82 8.16
CA MET A 11 11.02 -19.40 7.53
C MET A 11 11.79 -18.45 8.45
N GLN A 12 13.07 -18.76 8.63
CA GLN A 12 14.00 -18.11 9.53
C GLN A 12 15.01 -17.30 8.71
N GLU A 13 15.09 -16.00 9.01
CA GLU A 13 16.01 -15.04 8.39
C GLU A 13 17.40 -15.17 9.03
N SER A 14 18.44 -15.34 8.21
CA SER A 14 19.85 -15.38 8.66
C SER A 14 20.59 -14.13 8.20
N GLN A 15 21.26 -13.49 9.16
CA GLN A 15 22.14 -12.34 9.01
C GLN A 15 23.52 -12.76 8.51
N HIS A 16 24.22 -11.94 7.72
CA HIS A 16 25.69 -11.86 7.81
C HIS A 16 26.28 -10.52 7.34
N LEU A 17 27.30 -10.09 8.08
CA LEU A 17 28.03 -8.82 8.03
C LEU A 17 29.08 -8.73 6.90
N SER A 18 29.42 -7.49 6.53
CA SER A 18 30.50 -7.05 5.64
C SER A 18 31.93 -7.31 6.16
N PRO A 19 32.96 -7.20 5.29
CA PRO A 19 34.05 -6.28 5.64
C PRO A 19 34.68 -5.50 4.47
N GLU A 20 35.25 -4.34 4.84
CA GLU A 20 36.09 -3.43 4.03
C GLU A 20 37.48 -3.99 3.65
N LYS A 21 38.06 -3.48 2.54
CA LYS A 21 39.49 -3.10 2.31
C LYS A 21 39.66 -2.75 0.81
N GLY A 22 40.40 -1.74 0.35
CA GLY A 22 41.71 -1.23 0.75
C GLY A 22 42.69 -1.45 -0.42
N GLN A 23 43.03 -0.40 -1.16
CA GLN A 23 43.85 -0.43 -2.39
C GLN A 23 45.36 -0.64 -2.13
N GLY A 24 46.07 -1.35 -3.03
CA GLY A 24 47.53 -1.47 -3.08
C GLY A 24 48.01 -2.28 -4.30
N LEU A 25 49.16 -1.89 -4.88
CA LEU A 25 49.61 -2.08 -6.28
C LEU A 25 50.50 -3.31 -6.59
N ALA A 26 50.48 -3.69 -7.88
CA ALA A 26 51.58 -4.09 -8.79
C ALA A 26 52.18 -5.53 -8.86
N ASN A 27 52.10 -6.06 -10.09
CA ASN A 27 53.03 -6.87 -10.90
C ASN A 27 53.26 -8.37 -10.64
N GLY A 28 53.15 -9.16 -11.72
CA GLY A 28 54.16 -10.17 -12.08
C GLY A 28 53.67 -11.59 -12.36
N ASP A 29 53.56 -11.90 -13.66
CA ASP A 29 53.82 -13.18 -14.33
C ASP A 29 52.95 -14.41 -14.07
N GLY A 30 52.55 -15.03 -15.19
CA GLY A 30 51.43 -15.95 -15.28
C GLY A 30 51.75 -17.41 -14.99
N GLU A 31 50.68 -18.12 -14.65
CA GLU A 31 50.51 -19.55 -14.87
C GLU A 31 49.01 -19.82 -15.08
N GLN A 32 48.71 -20.62 -16.08
CA GLN A 32 47.37 -21.01 -16.50
C GLN A 32 46.80 -21.99 -15.49
N PHE A 33 45.76 -21.57 -14.75
CA PHE A 33 44.96 -22.43 -13.88
C PHE A 33 43.50 -22.42 -14.32
N ASP A 34 42.98 -23.64 -14.33
CA ASP A 34 41.67 -24.07 -14.74
C ASP A 34 40.56 -23.48 -13.83
N SER A 35 39.40 -23.23 -14.44
CA SER A 35 38.08 -23.27 -13.80
C SER A 35 37.87 -22.45 -12.52
N ASP A 36 37.37 -21.22 -12.66
CA ASP A 36 36.32 -20.73 -11.76
C ASP A 36 35.43 -19.80 -12.59
N GLU A 37 34.46 -20.41 -13.27
CA GLU A 37 33.30 -19.71 -13.81
C GLU A 37 32.53 -19.22 -12.59
N GLY A 38 32.97 -18.07 -12.08
CA GLY A 38 32.24 -17.30 -11.10
C GLY A 38 30.90 -17.01 -11.73
N SER A 39 29.92 -17.85 -11.39
CA SER A 39 28.50 -17.63 -11.60
C SER A 39 28.21 -16.27 -10.98
N SER A 40 28.36 -15.25 -11.82
CA SER A 40 27.57 -14.05 -11.69
C SER A 40 26.17 -14.60 -11.75
N ILE A 41 25.53 -14.72 -10.59
CA ILE A 41 24.08 -14.77 -10.55
C ILE A 41 23.71 -13.43 -11.16
N GLU A 42 23.57 -13.42 -12.48
CA GLU A 42 22.90 -12.34 -13.17
C GLU A 42 21.57 -12.23 -12.44
N ASP A 43 21.26 -11.05 -11.92
CA ASP A 43 19.92 -10.68 -11.52
C ASP A 43 19.06 -10.71 -12.79
N ALA A 44 18.81 -11.92 -13.30
CA ALA A 44 18.00 -12.17 -14.46
C ALA A 44 16.57 -11.80 -14.04
N ASP A 45 16.01 -10.81 -14.74
CA ASP A 45 14.63 -10.41 -14.54
C ASP A 45 13.73 -11.65 -14.61
N PHE A 46 12.88 -11.82 -13.60
CA PHE A 46 12.01 -12.98 -13.51
C PHE A 46 11.02 -13.02 -14.68
N ASN A 47 11.03 -14.10 -15.46
CA ASN A 47 10.14 -14.31 -16.59
C ASN A 47 8.95 -15.21 -16.20
N TRP A 48 7.74 -14.63 -16.18
CA TRP A 48 6.51 -15.36 -15.89
C TRP A 48 6.20 -16.47 -16.90
N ASP A 49 6.51 -16.28 -18.18
CA ASP A 49 6.19 -17.26 -19.22
C ASP A 49 7.01 -18.54 -19.02
N GLU A 50 8.32 -18.41 -18.79
CA GLU A 50 9.23 -19.53 -18.49
C GLU A 50 8.83 -20.26 -17.20
N PHE A 51 8.51 -19.53 -16.13
CA PHE A 51 8.08 -20.12 -14.87
C PHE A 51 6.78 -20.93 -15.01
N LEU A 52 5.79 -20.42 -15.76
CA LEU A 52 4.53 -21.12 -15.99
C LEU A 52 4.74 -22.40 -16.81
N GLU A 53 5.62 -22.35 -17.82
CA GLU A 53 6.01 -23.52 -18.61
C GLU A 53 6.74 -24.58 -17.76
N GLU A 54 7.75 -24.18 -16.98
CA GLU A 54 8.55 -25.09 -16.16
C GLU A 54 7.71 -25.77 -15.06
N THR A 55 6.82 -25.01 -14.42
CA THR A 55 5.97 -25.54 -13.35
C THR A 55 4.72 -26.26 -13.85
N GLY A 56 4.39 -26.14 -15.14
CA GLY A 56 3.12 -26.60 -15.71
C GLY A 56 1.90 -25.87 -15.12
N ALA A 57 2.11 -24.71 -14.50
CA ALA A 57 1.04 -23.90 -13.95
C ALA A 57 0.30 -23.13 -15.05
N SER A 58 -0.92 -22.69 -14.76
CA SER A 58 -1.70 -21.83 -15.65
C SER A 58 -1.98 -20.51 -14.98
N ALA A 59 -1.75 -19.41 -15.70
CA ALA A 59 -2.14 -18.08 -15.24
C ALA A 59 -3.66 -18.01 -15.05
N ALA A 60 -4.10 -17.48 -13.92
CA ALA A 60 -5.51 -17.18 -13.72
C ALA A 60 -5.97 -16.17 -14.80
N PRO A 61 -7.09 -16.42 -15.52
CA PRO A 61 -7.60 -15.47 -16.50
C PRO A 61 -7.80 -14.08 -15.86
N HIS A 62 -7.50 -13.00 -16.60
CA HIS A 62 -7.70 -11.63 -16.09
C HIS A 62 -9.16 -11.37 -15.64
N THR A 63 -10.13 -12.00 -16.31
CA THR A 63 -11.56 -11.97 -15.95
C THR A 63 -11.88 -12.58 -14.58
N SER A 64 -10.95 -13.33 -14.00
CA SER A 64 -11.06 -13.84 -12.62
C SER A 64 -10.92 -12.73 -11.59
N PHE A 65 -10.32 -11.59 -11.97
CA PHE A 65 -10.03 -10.46 -11.10
C PHE A 65 -10.98 -9.29 -11.40
N LYS A 66 -12.27 -9.46 -11.11
CA LYS A 66 -13.32 -8.43 -11.36
C LYS A 66 -12.99 -7.05 -10.79
N HIS A 67 -12.29 -6.99 -9.66
CA HIS A 67 -11.87 -5.74 -9.05
C HIS A 67 -10.92 -4.92 -9.94
N VAL A 68 -10.11 -5.57 -10.79
CA VAL A 68 -9.19 -4.90 -11.72
C VAL A 68 -9.96 -4.09 -12.75
N GLU A 69 -10.96 -4.69 -13.39
CA GLU A 69 -11.85 -4.00 -14.33
C GLU A 69 -12.62 -2.86 -13.66
N ILE A 70 -13.07 -3.07 -12.42
CA ILE A 70 -13.75 -2.03 -11.62
C ILE A 70 -12.77 -0.88 -11.29
N SER A 71 -11.49 -1.13 -11.00
CA SER A 71 -10.51 -0.04 -10.75
C SER A 71 -10.29 0.80 -11.99
N LEU A 72 -10.25 0.19 -13.17
CA LEU A 72 -10.07 0.92 -14.42
C LEU A 72 -11.26 1.86 -14.71
N GLN A 73 -12.43 1.55 -14.15
CA GLN A 73 -13.61 2.39 -14.20
C GLN A 73 -13.71 3.35 -12.99
N SER A 74 -12.88 3.17 -11.97
CA SER A 74 -12.88 4.00 -10.78
C SER A 74 -12.41 5.41 -11.14
N SER A 75 -13.24 6.41 -10.80
CA SER A 75 -12.90 7.82 -11.02
C SER A 75 -12.00 8.39 -9.91
N PHE A 76 -11.65 7.59 -8.90
CA PHE A 76 -10.62 7.96 -7.94
C PHE A 76 -9.24 7.94 -8.60
N GLN A 77 -8.38 8.88 -8.20
CA GLN A 77 -7.00 8.95 -8.67
C GLN A 77 -6.05 9.02 -7.48
N PRO A 78 -4.87 8.39 -7.58
CA PRO A 78 -3.77 8.64 -6.65
C PRO A 78 -3.52 10.15 -6.46
N GLY A 79 -3.24 10.54 -5.23
CA GLY A 79 -3.04 11.92 -4.80
C GLY A 79 -4.33 12.67 -4.41
N MET A 80 -5.52 12.15 -4.68
CA MET A 80 -6.76 12.73 -4.13
C MET A 80 -6.79 12.60 -2.62
N LYS A 81 -7.40 13.58 -1.94
CA LYS A 81 -7.54 13.61 -0.47
C LYS A 81 -9.01 13.49 -0.04
N LEU A 82 -9.23 12.80 1.06
CA LEU A 82 -10.54 12.56 1.67
C LEU A 82 -10.44 12.56 3.20
N GLU A 83 -11.57 12.67 3.88
CA GLU A 83 -11.69 12.48 5.33
C GLU A 83 -12.15 11.04 5.61
N VAL A 84 -11.51 10.38 6.57
CA VAL A 84 -11.82 9.00 6.99
C VAL A 84 -11.86 8.90 8.51
N ALA A 85 -12.78 8.11 9.04
CA ALA A 85 -12.92 7.90 10.47
C ALA A 85 -11.66 7.28 11.10
N ASN A 86 -11.26 7.79 12.27
CA ASN A 86 -10.13 7.26 13.03
C ASN A 86 -10.50 5.91 13.65
N LYS A 87 -9.63 4.91 13.47
CA LYS A 87 -9.83 3.56 14.03
C LYS A 87 -9.94 3.53 15.56
N SER A 88 -9.20 4.40 16.25
CA SER A 88 -9.16 4.47 17.71
C SER A 88 -10.30 5.29 18.32
N ASN A 89 -10.89 6.22 17.57
CA ASN A 89 -11.98 7.07 18.03
C ASN A 89 -12.94 7.35 16.86
N PRO A 90 -13.99 6.52 16.71
CA PRO A 90 -14.92 6.59 15.57
C PRO A 90 -15.67 7.91 15.40
N ASP A 91 -15.76 8.76 16.44
CA ASP A 91 -16.39 10.08 16.35
C ASP A 91 -15.45 11.17 15.81
N THR A 92 -14.22 10.80 15.48
CA THR A 92 -13.21 11.70 14.94
C THR A 92 -12.70 11.21 13.59
N TYR A 93 -12.31 12.15 12.75
CA TYR A 93 -11.86 11.86 11.40
C TYR A 93 -10.49 12.47 11.17
N TRP A 94 -9.76 11.95 10.19
CA TRP A 94 -8.54 12.58 9.71
C TRP A 94 -8.43 12.53 8.19
N VAL A 95 -7.62 13.43 7.63
CA VAL A 95 -7.41 13.49 6.19
C VAL A 95 -6.43 12.40 5.76
N ALA A 96 -6.80 11.65 4.74
CA ALA A 96 -5.94 10.68 4.07
C ALA A 96 -5.79 10.98 2.58
N THR A 97 -4.65 10.60 2.03
CA THR A 97 -4.34 10.65 0.60
C THR A 97 -4.53 9.26 0.00
N ILE A 98 -5.17 9.18 -1.17
CA ILE A 98 -5.24 7.96 -1.98
C ILE A 98 -3.86 7.68 -2.55
N ILE A 99 -3.26 6.56 -2.17
CA ILE A 99 -1.96 6.09 -2.69
C ILE A 99 -2.20 5.25 -3.95
N THR A 100 -3.15 4.31 -3.89
CA THR A 100 -3.45 3.38 -4.99
C THR A 100 -4.95 3.07 -5.00
N THR A 101 -5.50 2.78 -6.18
CA THR A 101 -6.87 2.30 -6.38
C THR A 101 -6.85 0.83 -6.83
N CYS A 102 -7.75 0.02 -6.29
CA CYS A 102 -7.90 -1.40 -6.63
C CYS A 102 -9.38 -1.79 -6.54
N GLY A 103 -10.12 -1.68 -7.64
CA GLY A 103 -11.57 -1.75 -7.63
C GLY A 103 -12.21 -0.78 -6.64
N GLN A 104 -12.96 -1.34 -5.69
CA GLN A 104 -13.60 -0.64 -4.58
C GLN A 104 -12.66 -0.39 -3.39
N LEU A 105 -11.45 -0.96 -3.40
CA LEU A 105 -10.46 -0.79 -2.36
C LEU A 105 -9.55 0.39 -2.68
N LEU A 106 -9.32 1.24 -1.70
CA LEU A 106 -8.34 2.32 -1.73
C LEU A 106 -7.22 1.98 -0.76
N LEU A 107 -5.98 2.11 -1.24
CA LEU A 107 -4.83 2.19 -0.35
C LEU A 107 -4.70 3.64 0.09
N LEU A 108 -4.83 3.90 1.39
CA LEU A 108 -4.84 5.23 1.97
C LEU A 108 -3.62 5.42 2.87
N ARG A 109 -3.12 6.66 2.93
CA ARG A 109 -2.15 7.12 3.93
C ARG A 109 -2.64 8.39 4.59
N TYR A 110 -2.63 8.44 5.92
CA TYR A 110 -2.95 9.67 6.64
C TYR A 110 -1.97 10.79 6.30
N CYS A 111 -2.49 12.01 6.13
CA CYS A 111 -1.67 13.19 5.91
C CYS A 111 -0.80 13.43 7.15
N GLY A 112 0.51 13.60 6.94
CA GLY A 112 1.51 13.78 8.00
C GLY A 112 2.57 12.67 8.05
N TYR A 113 2.27 11.46 7.55
CA TYR A 113 3.21 10.34 7.47
C TYR A 113 4.23 10.45 6.33
N GLY A 114 4.04 11.38 5.38
CA GLY A 114 4.97 11.56 4.26
C GLY A 114 5.06 10.31 3.40
N ASP A 115 6.27 9.79 3.19
CA ASP A 115 6.54 8.63 2.34
C ASP A 115 6.58 7.29 3.07
N ASP A 116 6.19 7.25 4.35
CA ASP A 116 6.21 6.01 5.15
C ASP A 116 5.11 5.03 4.71
N ARG A 117 5.48 4.10 3.83
CA ARG A 117 4.60 3.04 3.31
C ARG A 117 4.11 2.06 4.39
N ARG A 118 4.77 2.01 5.56
CA ARG A 118 4.34 1.14 6.66
C ARG A 118 3.06 1.66 7.33
N ALA A 119 2.75 2.93 7.14
CA ALA A 119 1.54 3.57 7.64
C ALA A 119 0.33 3.44 6.69
N ASP A 120 0.51 2.80 5.53
CA ASP A 120 -0.56 2.63 4.55
C ASP A 120 -1.59 1.61 5.04
N PHE A 121 -2.86 1.85 4.72
CA PHE A 121 -3.93 0.93 5.06
C PHE A 121 -4.95 0.83 3.94
N TRP A 122 -5.48 -0.37 3.74
CA TRP A 122 -6.57 -0.61 2.81
C TRP A 122 -7.90 -0.19 3.42
N CYS A 123 -8.75 0.36 2.57
CA CYS A 123 -10.06 0.86 2.92
C CYS A 123 -11.05 0.51 1.81
N ASP A 124 -12.20 -0.05 2.18
CA ASP A 124 -13.26 -0.39 1.23
C ASP A 124 -14.28 0.75 1.18
N VAL A 125 -14.44 1.37 0.01
CA VAL A 125 -15.33 2.53 -0.21
C VAL A 125 -16.79 2.21 0.10
N MET A 126 -17.19 0.94 0.06
CA MET A 126 -18.57 0.51 0.32
C MET A 126 -18.90 0.36 1.80
N THR A 127 -17.88 0.21 2.65
CA THR A 127 -18.06 -0.13 4.07
C THR A 127 -17.42 0.85 5.02
N ALA A 128 -16.42 1.58 4.57
CA ALA A 128 -15.78 2.62 5.34
C ALA A 128 -16.55 3.93 5.31
N ASP A 129 -16.42 4.69 6.39
CA ASP A 129 -16.98 6.03 6.52
C ASP A 129 -16.00 7.04 5.92
N LEU A 130 -16.20 7.32 4.63
CA LEU A 130 -15.35 8.18 3.81
C LEU A 130 -16.13 9.41 3.33
N HIS A 131 -15.49 10.57 3.43
CA HIS A 131 -16.13 11.83 3.08
C HIS A 131 -15.18 12.76 2.29
N PRO A 132 -15.73 13.67 1.46
CA PRO A 132 -14.91 14.70 0.83
C PRO A 132 -14.29 15.62 1.90
N VAL A 133 -13.16 16.26 1.57
CA VAL A 133 -12.52 17.22 2.47
C VAL A 133 -13.47 18.40 2.73
N GLY A 134 -13.59 18.78 4.00
CA GLY A 134 -14.49 19.81 4.50
C GLY A 134 -15.82 19.27 5.06
N TRP A 135 -16.08 17.97 4.93
CA TRP A 135 -17.31 17.36 5.44
C TRP A 135 -17.42 17.46 6.97
N CYS A 136 -16.33 17.27 7.70
CA CYS A 136 -16.34 17.38 9.16
C CYS A 136 -16.81 18.76 9.63
N THR A 137 -16.28 19.82 9.02
CA THR A 137 -16.68 21.20 9.31
C THR A 137 -18.17 21.41 9.03
N GLN A 138 -18.69 20.88 7.92
CA GLN A 138 -20.10 21.03 7.54
C GLN A 138 -21.06 20.25 8.47
N ASN A 139 -20.62 19.11 9.00
CA ASN A 139 -21.45 18.20 9.78
C ASN A 139 -21.17 18.27 11.29
N SER A 140 -20.45 19.30 11.75
CA SER A 140 -20.08 19.47 13.16
C SER A 140 -19.36 18.25 13.74
N LYS A 141 -18.52 17.60 12.94
CA LYS A 141 -17.63 16.51 13.35
C LYS A 141 -16.23 17.03 13.61
N VAL A 142 -15.45 16.26 14.37
CA VAL A 142 -14.12 16.69 14.82
C VAL A 142 -13.05 16.08 13.94
N LEU A 143 -12.25 16.95 13.33
CA LEU A 143 -11.04 16.55 12.63
C LEU A 143 -9.88 16.46 13.64
N MET A 144 -9.33 15.25 13.83
CA MET A 144 -8.28 14.97 14.81
C MET A 144 -7.18 14.10 14.22
N PRO A 145 -5.91 14.50 14.34
CA PRO A 145 -4.81 13.65 13.87
C PRO A 145 -4.65 12.40 14.75
N PRO A 146 -4.15 11.29 14.17
CA PRO A 146 -3.52 10.21 14.93
C PRO A 146 -2.40 10.73 15.82
N ASP A 147 -2.14 10.07 16.96
CA ASP A 147 -1.20 10.56 17.96
C ASP A 147 0.23 10.70 17.43
N ALA A 148 0.69 9.77 16.59
CA ALA A 148 1.98 9.87 15.92
C ALA A 148 2.14 11.13 15.04
N ILE A 149 1.04 11.67 14.50
CA ILE A 149 1.06 12.93 13.73
C ILE A 149 1.05 14.13 14.67
N LYS A 150 0.29 14.09 15.77
CA LYS A 150 0.30 15.14 16.80
C LYS A 150 1.69 15.35 17.40
N GLU A 151 2.43 14.26 17.60
CA GLU A 151 3.80 14.33 18.12
C GLU A 151 4.77 14.99 17.13
N LYS A 152 4.51 14.84 15.82
CA LYS A 152 5.36 15.40 14.76
C LYS A 152 5.05 16.86 14.43
N TYR A 153 3.80 17.28 14.55
CA TYR A 153 3.36 18.63 14.20
C TYR A 153 2.63 19.27 15.39
N VAL A 154 3.32 20.21 16.05
CA VAL A 154 2.76 20.98 17.17
C VAL A 154 1.52 21.77 16.72
N ASP A 155 1.60 22.44 15.57
CA ASP A 155 0.46 23.03 14.89
C ASP A 155 0.06 22.18 13.68
N TRP A 156 -0.64 21.08 13.97
CA TRP A 156 -1.17 20.21 12.92
C TRP A 156 -2.24 20.90 12.05
N THR A 157 -2.85 21.99 12.53
CA THR A 157 -3.87 22.72 11.77
C THR A 157 -3.20 23.51 10.65
N GLU A 158 -2.13 24.24 10.95
CA GLU A 158 -1.32 24.95 9.95
C GLU A 158 -0.73 23.97 8.92
N PHE A 159 -0.17 22.85 9.39
CA PHE A 159 0.30 21.77 8.52
C PHE A 159 -0.80 21.33 7.53
N LEU A 160 -2.00 21.05 8.05
CA LEU A 160 -3.07 20.52 7.23
C LEU A 160 -3.58 21.57 6.23
N ILE A 161 -3.65 22.84 6.61
CA ILE A 161 -3.99 23.94 5.69
C ILE A 161 -3.00 23.97 4.52
N HIS A 162 -1.69 23.90 4.80
CA HIS A 162 -0.67 23.87 3.77
C HIS A 162 -0.82 22.63 2.86
N ASP A 163 -0.99 21.44 3.44
CA ASP A 163 -1.13 20.18 2.70
C ASP A 163 -2.41 20.11 1.84
N LEU A 164 -3.48 20.77 2.26
CA LEU A 164 -4.75 20.85 1.52
C LEU A 164 -4.75 21.97 0.46
N THR A 165 -3.85 22.95 0.55
CA THR A 165 -3.82 24.07 -0.38
C THR A 165 -3.48 23.60 -1.79
N GLY A 166 -4.45 23.71 -2.71
CA GLY A 166 -4.31 23.25 -4.10
C GLY A 166 -4.42 21.73 -4.28
N ALA A 167 -4.71 20.97 -3.22
CA ALA A 167 -4.92 19.54 -3.31
C ALA A 167 -6.27 19.21 -3.97
N ARG A 168 -6.32 18.08 -4.70
CA ARG A 168 -7.58 17.56 -5.25
C ARG A 168 -8.30 16.78 -4.16
N THR A 169 -9.55 17.11 -3.88
CA THR A 169 -10.39 16.27 -3.01
C THR A 169 -11.08 15.17 -3.81
N ALA A 170 -11.25 14.00 -3.19
CA ALA A 170 -12.11 12.95 -3.70
C ALA A 170 -13.55 13.50 -3.82
N PRO A 171 -14.18 13.41 -5.00
CA PRO A 171 -15.47 14.04 -5.23
C PRO A 171 -16.59 13.27 -4.51
N ALA A 172 -17.52 14.03 -3.90
CA ALA A 172 -18.57 13.51 -3.03
C ALA A 172 -19.41 12.39 -3.68
N ASN A 173 -19.75 12.52 -4.96
CA ASN A 173 -20.56 11.54 -5.69
C ASN A 173 -19.93 10.14 -5.77
N LEU A 174 -18.60 10.02 -5.62
CA LEU A 174 -17.92 8.74 -5.60
C LEU A 174 -17.88 8.11 -4.19
N LEU A 175 -18.09 8.92 -3.15
CA LEU A 175 -18.07 8.50 -1.75
C LEU A 175 -19.50 8.27 -1.21
N GLU A 176 -20.46 9.09 -1.64
CA GLU A 176 -21.85 9.11 -1.15
C GLU A 176 -22.76 8.05 -1.81
N GLY A 177 -22.36 7.48 -2.95
CA GLY A 177 -23.16 6.52 -3.73
C GLY A 177 -23.42 5.16 -3.05
N THR A 178 -23.00 4.97 -1.80
CA THR A 178 -22.94 3.67 -1.12
C THR A 178 -23.80 3.56 0.14
N SER A 179 -24.30 4.69 0.67
CA SER A 179 -25.12 4.69 1.89
C SER A 179 -26.61 4.49 1.63
N THR A 180 -27.12 4.89 0.46
CA THR A 180 -28.57 4.84 0.16
C THR A 180 -29.07 3.44 -0.22
N SER A 181 -28.20 2.49 -0.58
CA SER A 181 -28.59 1.11 -0.88
C SER A 181 -28.87 0.27 0.37
N ARG A 182 -28.46 0.69 1.58
CA ARG A 182 -28.71 -0.06 2.83
C ARG A 182 -30.12 0.08 3.39
N LEU A 183 -30.96 0.98 2.86
CA LEU A 183 -32.34 1.17 3.34
C LEU A 183 -33.40 0.40 2.52
N VAL A 184 -33.05 -0.30 1.44
CA VAL A 184 -34.00 -1.03 0.57
C VAL A 184 -33.73 -2.55 0.54
N SER A 185 -33.32 -3.15 1.65
CA SER A 185 -33.21 -4.62 1.75
C SER A 185 -33.61 -5.20 3.11
N ARG A 186 -34.51 -4.51 3.82
CA ARG A 186 -35.19 -5.05 4.99
C ARG A 186 -36.70 -4.95 4.82
N GLU A 187 -37.23 -5.71 3.88
CA GLU A 187 -38.62 -6.18 3.87
C GLU A 187 -38.66 -7.63 3.38
#